data_AF-A0A9D2EDJ1-F1
#
_entry.id   AF-A0A9D2EDJ1-F1
#
_cell.length_a   1.000
_cell.length_b   1.000
_cell.length_c   1.000
_cell.angle_alpha   90.00
_cell.angle_beta   90.00
_cell.angle_gamma   90.00
#
_symmetry.space_group_name_H-M   'P 1'
#
loop_
_entity.id
_entity.type
_entity.pdbx_description
1 polymer ?
#
loop_
_entity_poly.entity_id
_entity_poly.type
_entity_poly.pdbx_seq_one_letter_code
_entity_poly.pdbx_strand_id
1 'polypeptide(L)'
;MLNIARQPYYRWLTGPVTRAELEQACRANALFDAHRDDPEFGYRFLLDEAREGGTAMAERTAWRICSDNGWWSAFGKKRGKNGKKPGPPIHDDLCAIIDDDGRIRHEFAAAGPNELWIGDITEHATGEGKVYICAFKDVFSNRIVGYSIDSRMKSRLAVTALNTRPLPGAVTWPAAWFTPTGDR
;
A
#
# COMPACT_ATOMS: atom_id res chain seq x y z
N MET A 1 48.65 -17.56 5.05
CA MET A 1 49.10 -16.36 4.30
C MET A 1 48.06 -16.12 3.21
N LEU A 2 47.27 -15.05 3.28
CA LEU A 2 46.19 -14.79 2.32
C LEU A 2 46.82 -14.30 1.00
N ASN A 3 46.59 -15.01 -0.11
CA ASN A 3 47.28 -14.79 -1.38
C ASN A 3 46.72 -13.58 -2.14
N ILE A 4 46.91 -12.37 -1.61
CA ILE A 4 46.47 -11.10 -2.20
C ILE A 4 47.70 -10.26 -2.56
N ALA A 5 47.68 -9.61 -3.72
CA ALA A 5 48.75 -8.73 -4.16
C ALA A 5 48.91 -7.51 -3.21
N ARG A 6 50.16 -7.05 -2.98
CA ARG A 6 50.46 -5.96 -2.04
C ARG A 6 49.88 -4.60 -2.45
N GLN A 7 49.92 -4.27 -3.73
CA GLN A 7 49.45 -2.97 -4.24
C GLN A 7 47.93 -2.72 -4.02
N PRO A 8 47.01 -3.67 -4.31
CA PRO A 8 45.59 -3.47 -3.99
C PRO A 8 45.32 -3.42 -2.49
N TYR A 9 46.07 -4.15 -1.66
CA TYR A 9 45.94 -4.10 -0.20
C TYR A 9 46.22 -2.69 0.36
N TYR A 10 47.33 -2.07 -0.03
CA TYR A 10 47.65 -0.72 0.43
C TYR A 10 46.73 0.36 -0.14
N ARG A 11 46.18 0.15 -1.35
CA ARG A 11 45.15 1.03 -1.93
C ARG A 11 43.83 0.98 -1.13
N TRP A 12 43.43 -0.21 -0.71
CA TRP A 12 42.28 -0.38 0.18
C TRP A 12 42.54 0.28 1.54
N LEU A 13 43.76 0.19 2.07
CA LEU A 13 44.11 0.80 3.35
C LEU A 13 43.94 2.33 3.38
N THR A 14 44.14 3.01 2.25
CA THR A 14 43.96 4.47 2.14
C THR A 14 42.52 4.91 1.91
N GLY A 15 41.64 3.98 1.51
CA GLY A 15 40.25 4.28 1.16
C GLY A 15 39.43 3.00 1.12
N PRO A 16 39.12 2.41 2.29
CA PRO A 16 38.57 1.06 2.36
C PRO A 16 37.12 0.97 1.91
N VAL A 17 36.43 2.11 1.87
CA VAL A 17 35.04 2.23 1.42
C VAL A 17 34.99 3.24 0.27
N THR A 18 34.48 2.78 -0.85
CA THR A 18 34.26 3.59 -2.04
C THR A 18 32.99 4.42 -1.90
N ARG A 19 32.91 5.54 -2.63
CA ARG A 19 31.69 6.35 -2.70
C ARG A 19 30.47 5.54 -3.15
N ALA A 20 30.66 4.58 -4.06
CA ALA A 20 29.60 3.71 -4.53
C ALA A 20 29.04 2.80 -3.42
N GLU A 21 29.91 2.29 -2.54
CA GLU A 21 29.50 1.49 -1.38
C GLU A 21 28.74 2.34 -0.34
N LEU A 22 29.18 3.60 -0.13
CA LEU A 22 28.44 4.54 0.71
C LEU A 22 27.04 4.84 0.14
N GLU A 23 26.94 5.14 -1.16
CA GLU A 23 25.65 5.38 -1.80
C GLU A 23 24.73 4.15 -1.74
N GLN A 24 25.29 2.95 -1.89
CA GLN A 24 24.54 1.70 -1.75
C GLN A 24 24.05 1.48 -0.32
N ALA A 25 24.87 1.80 0.69
CA ALA A 25 24.48 1.73 2.09
C ALA A 25 23.37 2.75 2.43
N CYS A 26 23.48 3.99 1.93
CA CYS A 26 22.44 5.01 2.10
C CYS A 26 21.10 4.56 1.48
N ARG A 27 21.12 3.98 0.27
CA ARG A 27 19.92 3.42 -0.37
C ARG A 27 19.31 2.28 0.43
N ALA A 28 20.15 1.40 0.97
CA ALA A 28 19.69 0.29 1.80
C ALA A 28 19.04 0.79 3.10
N ASN A 29 19.63 1.78 3.75
CA ASN A 29 19.05 2.39 4.95
C ASN A 29 17.71 3.07 4.66
N ALA A 30 17.60 3.83 3.56
CA ALA A 30 16.34 4.48 3.18
C ALA A 30 15.21 3.46 2.95
N LEU A 31 15.51 2.35 2.26
CA LEU A 31 14.54 1.27 2.05
C LEU A 31 14.21 0.51 3.34
N PHE A 32 15.19 0.37 4.24
CA PHE A 32 14.98 -0.25 5.55
C PHE A 32 14.07 0.60 6.44
N ASP A 33 14.31 1.91 6.48
CA ASP A 33 13.51 2.85 7.28
C ASP A 33 12.07 2.88 6.76
N ALA A 34 11.87 3.01 5.44
CA ALA A 34 10.57 2.91 4.80
C ALA A 34 9.86 1.57 5.14
N HIS A 35 10.59 0.46 5.09
CA HIS A 35 10.01 -0.85 5.41
C HIS A 35 9.71 -1.03 6.89
N ARG A 36 10.43 -0.34 7.77
CA ARG A 36 10.19 -0.35 9.22
C ARG A 36 8.94 0.45 9.56
N ASP A 37 8.73 1.58 8.88
CA ASP A 37 7.57 2.44 9.10
C ASP A 37 6.30 1.79 8.51
N ASP A 38 6.38 1.20 7.31
CA ASP A 38 5.29 0.47 6.67
C ASP A 38 5.71 -0.93 6.18
N PRO A 39 5.71 -1.95 7.07
CA PRO A 39 6.07 -3.34 6.72
C PRO A 39 5.13 -3.99 5.69
N GLU A 40 3.97 -3.38 5.49
CA GLU A 40 2.92 -3.79 4.58
C GLU A 40 3.27 -3.51 3.12
N PHE A 41 4.17 -2.55 2.87
CA PHE A 41 4.53 -2.08 1.56
C PHE A 41 5.48 -3.03 0.80
N GLY A 42 5.20 -3.19 -0.49
CA GLY A 42 6.13 -3.85 -1.41
C GLY A 42 7.20 -2.88 -1.90
N TYR A 43 8.26 -3.41 -2.53
CA TYR A 43 9.42 -2.62 -2.99
C TYR A 43 9.09 -1.41 -3.87
N ARG A 44 7.95 -1.42 -4.57
CA ARG A 44 7.49 -0.29 -5.39
C ARG A 44 7.07 0.91 -4.55
N PHE A 45 6.36 0.68 -3.45
CA PHE A 45 5.96 1.74 -2.52
C PHE A 45 7.15 2.21 -1.69
N LEU A 46 8.01 1.28 -1.23
CA LEU A 46 9.27 1.62 -0.55
C LEU A 46 10.20 2.48 -1.42
N LEU A 47 10.18 2.29 -2.74
CA LEU A 47 10.95 3.11 -3.68
C LEU A 47 10.44 4.56 -3.73
N ASP A 48 9.13 4.75 -3.75
CA ASP A 48 8.52 6.08 -3.78
C ASP A 48 8.78 6.80 -2.44
N GLU A 49 8.67 6.08 -1.32
CA GLU A 49 8.98 6.61 0.00
C GLU A 49 10.47 6.97 0.16
N ALA A 50 11.37 6.11 -0.32
CA ALA A 50 12.81 6.42 -0.36
C ALA A 50 13.11 7.65 -1.24
N ARG A 51 12.33 7.86 -2.31
CA ARG A 51 12.43 9.05 -3.18
C ARG A 51 11.95 10.31 -2.47
N GLU A 52 10.86 10.23 -1.70
CA GLU A 52 10.36 11.34 -0.87
C GLU A 52 11.34 11.68 0.26
N GLY A 53 12.00 10.67 0.85
CA GLY A 53 13.11 10.81 1.79
C GLY A 53 14.44 11.29 1.16
N GLY A 54 14.44 11.71 -0.12
CA GLY A 54 15.58 12.30 -0.80
C GLY A 54 16.58 11.31 -1.40
N THR A 55 16.31 10.01 -1.35
CA THR A 55 17.19 8.95 -1.87
C THR A 55 16.58 8.27 -3.10
N ALA A 56 16.69 8.94 -4.25
CA ALA A 56 16.21 8.37 -5.51
C ALA A 56 17.09 7.21 -6.01
N MET A 57 16.45 6.17 -6.55
CA MET A 57 17.13 5.05 -7.19
C MET A 57 16.28 4.42 -8.30
N ALA A 58 16.89 3.55 -9.10
CA ALA A 58 16.15 2.79 -10.10
C ALA A 58 15.34 1.66 -9.44
N GLU A 59 14.18 1.34 -10.01
CA GLU A 59 13.29 0.28 -9.52
C GLU A 59 14.01 -1.07 -9.37
N ARG A 60 14.83 -1.45 -10.36
CA ARG A 60 15.62 -2.68 -10.32
C ARG A 60 16.65 -2.71 -9.18
N THR A 61 17.16 -1.55 -8.78
CA THR A 61 18.09 -1.42 -7.64
C THR A 61 17.35 -1.63 -6.33
N ALA A 62 16.19 -0.99 -6.15
CA ALA A 62 15.34 -1.18 -4.98
C ALA A 62 14.89 -2.64 -4.85
N TRP A 63 14.41 -3.25 -5.93
CA TRP A 63 14.04 -4.66 -5.96
C TRP A 63 15.19 -5.58 -5.54
N ARG A 64 16.40 -5.37 -6.09
CA ARG A 64 17.58 -6.17 -5.72
C ARG A 64 17.91 -6.04 -4.24
N ILE A 65 17.95 -4.81 -3.71
CA ILE A 65 18.26 -4.56 -2.29
C ILE A 65 17.22 -5.22 -1.38
N CYS A 66 15.93 -4.99 -1.64
CA CYS A 66 14.85 -5.61 -0.85
C CYS A 66 14.89 -7.14 -0.94
N SER A 67 15.17 -7.69 -2.12
CA SER A 67 15.26 -9.14 -2.33
C SER A 67 16.45 -9.76 -1.60
N ASP A 68 17.63 -9.14 -1.66
CA ASP A 68 18.84 -9.64 -1.02
C ASP A 68 18.73 -9.59 0.51
N ASN A 69 18.00 -8.62 1.06
CA ASN A 69 17.77 -8.46 2.50
C ASN A 69 16.50 -9.15 3.01
N GLY A 70 15.69 -9.77 2.13
CA GLY A 70 14.43 -10.43 2.50
C GLY A 70 13.34 -9.47 2.99
N TRP A 71 13.40 -8.20 2.62
CA TRP A 71 12.38 -7.20 2.94
C TRP A 71 11.20 -7.35 1.97
N TRP A 72 10.22 -8.13 2.39
CA TRP A 72 9.01 -8.42 1.62
C TRP A 72 7.80 -7.81 2.32
N SER A 73 6.83 -7.38 1.52
CA SER A 73 5.54 -6.92 2.04
C SER A 73 4.91 -7.98 2.94
N ALA A 74 4.53 -7.61 4.16
CA ALA A 74 3.87 -8.49 5.12
C ALA A 74 2.55 -9.09 4.56
N PHE A 75 1.91 -8.42 3.60
CA PHE A 75 0.68 -8.90 2.93
C PHE A 75 0.88 -9.94 1.83
N GLY A 76 2.12 -10.33 1.53
CA GLY A 76 2.41 -11.38 0.57
C GLY A 76 2.17 -12.78 1.12
N LYS A 77 0.92 -13.18 1.39
CA LYS A 77 0.63 -14.62 1.55
C LYS A 77 1.02 -15.32 0.25
N LYS A 78 2.05 -16.17 0.27
CA LYS A 78 2.29 -17.12 -0.82
C LYS A 78 0.96 -17.81 -1.11
N ARG A 79 0.48 -17.73 -2.36
CA ARG A 79 -0.67 -18.54 -2.81
C ARG A 79 -0.36 -19.99 -2.41
N GLY A 80 -1.11 -20.51 -1.44
CA GLY A 80 -0.99 -21.91 -1.07
C GLY A 80 -1.19 -22.76 -2.32
N LYS A 81 -0.37 -23.81 -2.50
CA LYS A 81 -0.51 -24.74 -3.63
C LYS A 81 -1.93 -25.31 -3.76
N ASN A 82 -2.71 -25.28 -2.67
CA ASN A 82 -4.11 -25.70 -2.59
C ASN A 82 -5.03 -24.53 -2.19
N GLY A 83 -4.89 -23.37 -2.84
CA GLY A 83 -5.88 -22.30 -2.71
C GLY A 83 -7.26 -22.84 -3.10
N LYS A 84 -8.18 -22.90 -2.14
CA LYS A 84 -9.57 -23.27 -2.43
C LYS A 84 -10.07 -22.34 -3.54
N LYS A 85 -10.55 -22.91 -4.64
CA LYS A 85 -11.22 -22.12 -5.67
C LYS A 85 -12.39 -21.40 -4.99
N PRO A 86 -12.52 -20.08 -5.15
CA PRO A 86 -13.70 -19.37 -4.66
C PRO A 86 -14.95 -20.11 -5.16
N GLY A 87 -15.94 -20.25 -4.28
CA GLY A 87 -17.24 -20.78 -4.69
C GLY A 87 -17.85 -19.89 -5.77
N PRO A 88 -18.82 -20.40 -6.52
CA PRO A 88 -19.57 -19.57 -7.46
C PRO A 88 -20.16 -18.35 -6.72
N PRO A 89 -20.22 -17.17 -7.38
CA PRO A 89 -20.87 -16.00 -6.82
C PRO A 89 -22.28 -16.34 -6.34
N ILE A 90 -22.62 -15.91 -5.12
CA ILE A 90 -23.96 -16.13 -4.54
C ILE A 90 -25.01 -15.19 -5.18
N HIS A 91 -24.54 -14.16 -5.89
CA HIS A 91 -25.35 -13.15 -6.58
C HIS A 91 -24.78 -12.87 -7.97
N ASP A 92 -25.62 -12.35 -8.86
CA ASP A 92 -25.20 -11.88 -10.18
C ASP A 92 -24.16 -10.77 -10.01
N ASP A 93 -22.92 -11.08 -10.37
CA ASP A 93 -21.84 -10.12 -10.36
C ASP A 93 -21.95 -9.25 -11.61
N LEU A 94 -22.66 -8.12 -11.48
CA LEU A 94 -22.91 -7.18 -12.58
C LEU A 94 -21.63 -6.55 -13.14
N CYS A 95 -20.49 -6.66 -12.44
CA CYS A 95 -19.20 -6.17 -12.91
C CYS A 95 -18.38 -7.26 -13.63
N ALA A 96 -18.82 -8.52 -13.59
CA ALA A 96 -18.12 -9.64 -14.20
C ALA A 96 -18.34 -9.69 -15.72
N ILE A 97 -17.26 -9.65 -16.48
CA ILE A 97 -17.23 -9.74 -17.94
C ILE A 97 -16.34 -10.93 -18.34
N ILE A 98 -16.75 -11.68 -19.34
CA ILE A 98 -15.96 -12.78 -19.91
C ILE A 98 -15.06 -12.19 -21.00
N ASP A 99 -13.74 -12.32 -20.84
CA ASP A 99 -12.77 -11.92 -21.86
C ASP A 99 -12.76 -12.87 -23.07
N ASP A 100 -12.10 -12.46 -24.16
CA ASP A 100 -11.99 -13.23 -25.40
C ASP A 100 -11.38 -14.64 -25.19
N ASP A 101 -10.62 -14.84 -24.11
CA ASP A 101 -10.02 -16.12 -23.72
C ASP A 101 -10.96 -16.96 -22.80
N GLY A 102 -12.19 -16.51 -22.59
CA GLY A 102 -13.18 -17.17 -21.74
C GLY A 102 -12.91 -17.02 -20.23
N ARG A 103 -12.07 -16.06 -19.80
CA ARG A 103 -11.81 -15.81 -18.38
C ARG A 103 -12.70 -14.69 -17.85
N ILE A 104 -13.19 -14.88 -16.64
CA ILE A 104 -13.96 -13.85 -15.94
C ILE A 104 -13.00 -12.75 -15.46
N ARG A 105 -13.23 -11.52 -15.91
CA ARG A 105 -12.61 -10.29 -15.43
C ARG A 105 -13.68 -9.40 -14.81
N HIS A 106 -13.26 -8.45 -13.98
CA HIS A 106 -14.17 -7.45 -13.44
C HIS A 106 -13.86 -6.11 -14.10
N GLU A 107 -14.86 -5.48 -14.70
CA GLU A 107 -14.77 -4.13 -15.20
C GLU A 107 -15.54 -3.19 -14.28
N PHE A 108 -14.81 -2.27 -13.65
CA PHE A 108 -15.38 -1.27 -12.76
C PHE A 108 -15.48 0.05 -13.51
N ALA A 109 -16.52 0.18 -14.35
CA ALA A 109 -16.82 1.37 -15.13
C ALA A 109 -18.27 1.83 -14.91
N ALA A 110 -18.48 3.14 -14.85
CA ALA A 110 -19.79 3.78 -14.70
C ALA A 110 -19.91 4.95 -15.67
N ALA A 111 -21.09 5.14 -16.28
CA ALA A 111 -21.36 6.22 -17.23
C ALA A 111 -21.84 7.50 -16.53
N GLY A 112 -22.36 7.37 -15.30
CA GLY A 112 -22.85 8.48 -14.49
C GLY A 112 -22.60 8.30 -12.98
N PRO A 113 -22.77 9.39 -12.20
CA PRO A 113 -22.58 9.37 -10.76
C PRO A 113 -23.67 8.53 -10.08
N ASN A 114 -23.28 7.76 -9.05
CA ASN A 114 -24.17 6.86 -8.30
C ASN A 114 -24.68 5.63 -9.07
N GLU A 115 -24.01 5.23 -10.16
CA GLU A 115 -24.34 3.98 -10.87
C GLU A 115 -23.58 2.77 -10.32
N LEU A 116 -22.32 2.96 -9.94
CA LEU A 116 -21.47 1.91 -9.38
C LEU A 116 -20.67 2.44 -8.20
N TRP A 117 -20.82 1.79 -7.05
CA TRP A 117 -20.03 2.05 -5.86
C TRP A 117 -19.15 0.85 -5.55
N ILE A 118 -17.89 1.13 -5.23
CA ILE A 118 -16.98 0.15 -4.67
C ILE A 118 -16.76 0.48 -3.20
N GLY A 119 -16.69 -0.54 -2.35
CA GLY A 119 -16.43 -0.37 -0.94
C GLY A 119 -15.45 -1.42 -0.43
N ASP A 120 -14.68 -1.03 0.57
CA ASP A 120 -13.76 -1.94 1.27
C ASP A 120 -13.84 -1.71 2.79
N ILE A 121 -13.41 -2.71 3.56
CA ILE A 121 -13.19 -2.62 5.00
C ILE A 121 -11.71 -2.88 5.27
N THR A 122 -11.00 -1.84 5.69
CA THR A 122 -9.57 -1.90 5.95
C THR A 122 -9.30 -1.86 7.46
N GLU A 123 -8.37 -2.70 7.93
CA GLU A 123 -7.86 -2.69 9.31
C GLU A 123 -6.63 -1.78 9.39
N HIS A 124 -6.60 -0.88 10.36
CA HIS A 124 -5.46 -0.01 10.66
C HIS A 124 -5.00 -0.25 12.10
N ALA A 125 -3.70 -0.49 12.28
CA ALA A 125 -3.09 -0.59 13.59
C ALA A 125 -2.80 0.82 14.15
N THR A 126 -3.17 1.06 15.41
CA THR A 126 -2.85 2.30 16.13
C THR A 126 -2.16 1.96 17.45
N GLY A 127 -1.55 2.95 18.11
CA GLY A 127 -0.89 2.76 19.41
C GLY A 127 -1.84 2.30 20.53
N GLU A 128 -3.15 2.51 20.38
CA GLU A 128 -4.18 2.15 21.36
C GLU A 128 -4.94 0.87 20.99
N GLY A 129 -4.67 0.29 19.81
CA GLY A 129 -5.35 -0.90 19.32
C GLY A 129 -5.69 -0.82 17.83
N LYS A 130 -6.46 -1.78 17.35
CA LYS A 130 -6.86 -1.86 15.93
C LYS A 130 -8.15 -1.06 15.70
N VAL A 131 -8.20 -0.35 14.58
CA VAL A 131 -9.37 0.39 14.12
C VAL A 131 -9.73 -0.12 12.73
N TYR A 132 -11.03 -0.24 12.45
CA TYR A 132 -11.57 -0.64 11.16
C TYR A 132 -12.25 0.55 10.49
N ILE A 133 -11.88 0.82 9.24
CA ILE A 133 -12.49 1.85 8.42
C ILE A 133 -13.25 1.16 7.30
N CYS A 134 -14.51 1.56 7.10
CA CYS A 134 -15.27 1.20 5.91
C CYS A 134 -15.52 2.46 5.10
N ALA A 135 -15.19 2.42 3.81
CA ALA A 135 -15.41 3.54 2.90
C ALA A 135 -16.07 3.05 1.61
N PHE A 136 -17.04 3.82 1.13
CA PHE A 136 -17.68 3.63 -0.18
C PHE A 136 -17.27 4.76 -1.11
N LYS A 137 -16.89 4.40 -2.32
CA LYS A 137 -16.39 5.29 -3.36
C LYS A 137 -17.26 5.17 -4.60
N ASP A 138 -17.64 6.31 -5.16
CA ASP A 138 -18.31 6.37 -6.45
C ASP A 138 -17.29 6.22 -7.59
N VAL A 139 -17.51 5.23 -8.46
CA VAL A 139 -16.57 4.89 -9.54
C VAL A 139 -16.48 6.00 -10.59
N PHE A 140 -17.60 6.68 -10.89
CA PHE A 140 -17.63 7.77 -11.86
C PHE A 140 -16.91 9.03 -11.36
N SER A 141 -17.27 9.53 -10.18
CA SER A 141 -16.70 10.79 -9.66
C SER A 141 -15.39 10.62 -8.91
N ASN A 142 -14.97 9.38 -8.62
CA ASN A 142 -13.79 9.04 -7.82
C ASN A 142 -13.87 9.59 -6.37
N ARG A 143 -15.05 10.00 -5.90
CA ARG A 143 -15.27 10.59 -4.56
C ARG A 143 -15.75 9.56 -3.55
N ILE A 144 -15.38 9.75 -2.30
CA ILE A 144 -15.94 8.98 -1.18
C ILE A 144 -17.36 9.49 -0.91
N VAL A 145 -18.34 8.60 -1.03
CA VAL A 145 -19.77 8.91 -0.83
C VAL A 145 -20.22 8.64 0.60
N GLY A 146 -19.48 7.85 1.35
CA GLY A 146 -19.76 7.55 2.74
C GLY A 146 -18.63 6.76 3.38
N TYR A 147 -18.43 6.96 4.68
CA TYR A 147 -17.45 6.23 5.46
C TYR A 147 -17.93 6.05 6.91
N SER A 148 -17.34 5.07 7.60
CA SER A 148 -17.56 4.81 9.02
C SER A 148 -16.29 4.19 9.62
N ILE A 149 -16.07 4.44 10.91
CA ILE A 149 -14.88 3.99 11.64
C ILE A 149 -15.33 3.38 12.97
N ASP A 150 -14.82 2.19 13.32
CA ASP A 150 -15.09 1.54 14.61
C ASP A 150 -13.88 0.70 15.05
N SER A 151 -13.70 0.57 16.36
CA SER A 151 -12.77 -0.37 17.02
C SER A 151 -13.04 -1.85 16.70
N ARG A 152 -14.23 -2.20 16.17
CA ARG A 152 -14.60 -3.59 15.87
C ARG A 152 -15.18 -3.75 14.46
N MET A 153 -14.71 -4.77 13.75
CA MET A 153 -15.30 -5.20 12.48
C MET A 153 -16.70 -5.80 12.73
N LYS A 154 -17.75 -4.99 12.53
CA LYS A 154 -19.16 -5.38 12.62
C LYS A 154 -19.91 -4.99 11.35
N SER A 155 -20.98 -5.72 11.01
CA SER A 155 -21.86 -5.36 9.88
C SER A 155 -22.41 -3.93 9.95
N ARG A 156 -22.60 -3.41 11.17
CA ARG A 156 -23.02 -2.02 11.40
C ARG A 156 -22.04 -1.00 10.82
N LEU A 157 -20.74 -1.31 10.73
CA LEU A 157 -19.75 -0.43 10.15
C LEU A 157 -20.09 -0.11 8.68
N ALA A 158 -20.38 -1.13 7.89
CA ALA A 158 -20.78 -0.98 6.49
C ALA A 158 -22.14 -0.30 6.34
N VAL A 159 -23.11 -0.67 7.19
CA VAL A 159 -24.46 -0.05 7.18
C VAL A 159 -24.38 1.44 7.50
N THR A 160 -23.59 1.82 8.51
CA THR A 160 -23.39 3.23 8.86
C THR A 160 -22.70 3.98 7.71
N ALA A 161 -21.66 3.40 7.11
CA ALA A 161 -20.98 4.04 5.99
C ALA A 161 -21.92 4.29 4.79
N LEU A 162 -22.82 3.35 4.49
CA LEU A 162 -23.86 3.53 3.46
C LEU A 162 -24.89 4.61 3.83
N ASN A 163 -25.28 4.68 5.10
CA ASN A 163 -26.29 5.63 5.59
C ASN A 163 -25.77 7.06 5.75
N THR A 164 -24.45 7.27 5.83
CA THR A 164 -23.83 8.61 5.92
C THR A 164 -23.94 9.41 4.62
N ARG A 165 -24.52 8.85 3.55
CA ARG A 165 -24.68 9.50 2.23
C ARG A 165 -25.30 10.91 2.35
N PRO A 166 -24.60 11.98 1.92
CA PRO A 166 -25.25 13.25 1.69
C PRO A 166 -26.16 13.15 0.44
N LEU A 167 -27.40 13.61 0.55
CA LEU A 167 -28.33 13.73 -0.58
C LEU A 167 -27.67 14.54 -1.71
N PRO A 168 -27.98 14.24 -3.00
CA PRO A 168 -27.38 14.96 -4.13
C PRO A 168 -27.66 16.46 -4.01
N GLY A 169 -26.60 17.25 -3.80
CA GLY A 169 -26.66 18.72 -3.69
C GLY A 169 -26.01 19.32 -2.44
N ALA A 170 -25.66 18.54 -1.42
CA ALA A 170 -25.02 19.05 -0.22
C ALA A 170 -23.58 18.53 -0.06
N VAL A 171 -22.63 19.21 -0.69
CA VAL A 171 -21.23 19.13 -0.26
C VAL A 171 -21.06 20.18 0.84
N THR A 172 -21.29 19.79 2.09
CA THR A 172 -20.70 20.48 3.24
C THR A 172 -19.68 19.55 3.84
N TRP A 173 -18.41 19.78 3.53
CA TRP A 173 -17.30 19.24 4.30
C TRP A 173 -17.43 19.79 5.73
N PRO A 174 -17.54 18.98 6.79
CA PRO A 174 -17.16 19.48 8.09
C PRO A 174 -15.66 19.74 8.05
N ALA A 175 -15.30 21.02 8.03
CA ALA A 175 -13.95 21.55 8.13
C ALA A 175 -13.33 21.30 9.53
N ALA A 176 -13.43 20.08 10.05
CA ALA A 176 -13.13 19.76 11.43
C ALA A 176 -12.09 18.64 11.56
N TRP A 177 -11.04 18.64 10.74
CA TRP A 177 -9.85 17.80 10.97
C TRP A 177 -8.51 18.48 10.62
N PHE A 178 -8.51 19.80 10.38
CA PHE A 178 -7.28 20.60 10.30
C PHE A 178 -7.32 21.71 11.35
N THR A 179 -7.16 21.33 12.61
CA THR A 179 -6.54 22.22 13.59
C THR A 179 -5.29 21.51 14.11
N PRO A 180 -4.08 21.97 13.76
CA PRO A 180 -2.89 21.58 14.49
C PRO A 180 -2.97 22.28 15.85
N THR A 181 -3.58 21.64 16.83
CA THR A 181 -3.46 22.06 18.22
C THR A 181 -2.13 21.54 18.74
N GLY A 182 -1.06 22.27 18.44
CA GLY A 182 0.05 22.37 19.37
C GLY A 182 -0.34 23.35 20.47
N ASP A 183 -0.30 22.92 21.73
CA ASP A 183 0.46 23.56 22.80
C ASP A 183 0.39 22.65 24.06
N ARG A 184 1.59 22.35 24.58
CA ARG A 184 1.99 21.83 25.89
C ARG A 184 1.67 20.39 26.32
#